data_AF-A0A847APC0-F1
#
_entry.id   AF-A0A847APC0-F1
#
_cell.length_a   1.000
_cell.length_b   1.000
_cell.length_c   1.000
_cell.angle_alpha   90.00
_cell.angle_beta   90.00
_cell.angle_gamma   90.00
#
_symmetry.space_group_name_H-M   'P 1'
#
loop_
_entity.id
_entity.type
_entity.pdbx_description
1 polymer ?
#
loop_
_entity_poly.entity_id
_entity_poly.type
_entity_poly.pdbx_seq_one_letter_code
_entity_poly.pdbx_strand_id
1 'polypeptide(L)'
;ANAVDEVFPYVQNDISYEIVFNHLYEEVNLPVRKVTKEEAEQAEKLAQEQPDRASWHRGTITRYNKQDENPYYPVKVNVLRLGDVAMATNPFELFLDFGIRMKSRSKAIMTFIVQLANGGGSYVPTAKAEAGGGYSAIVQSNSVGSEGGQVLVNKTVELINSNW
;
A
#
# COMPACT_ATOMS: atom_id res chain seq x y z
N ALA A 1 -12.23 28.09 9.21
CA ALA A 1 -11.73 28.93 10.32
C ALA A 1 -12.63 28.83 11.54
N ASN A 2 -13.96 28.87 11.40
CA ASN A 2 -14.88 28.94 12.54
C ASN A 2 -15.31 27.57 13.12
N ALA A 3 -14.70 26.46 12.69
CA ALA A 3 -15.07 25.12 13.17
C ALA A 3 -14.82 24.93 14.68
N VAL A 4 -13.90 25.70 15.27
CA VAL A 4 -13.66 25.66 16.71
C VAL A 4 -14.64 26.59 17.41
N ASP A 5 -14.59 27.91 17.17
CA ASP A 5 -15.39 28.87 17.94
C ASP A 5 -16.91 28.76 17.71
N GLU A 6 -17.36 28.41 16.49
CA GLU A 6 -18.80 28.29 16.18
C GLU A 6 -19.34 26.88 16.41
N VAL A 7 -18.61 25.81 16.08
CA VAL A 7 -19.18 24.45 16.16
C VAL A 7 -18.93 23.79 17.52
N PHE A 8 -17.77 24.05 18.15
CA PHE A 8 -17.40 23.41 19.42
C PHE A 8 -18.46 23.58 20.52
N PRO A 9 -19.07 24.76 20.75
CA PRO A 9 -20.08 24.92 21.80
C PRO A 9 -21.28 23.97 21.65
N TYR A 10 -21.58 23.52 20.43
CA TYR A 10 -22.67 22.60 20.13
C TYR A 10 -22.29 21.11 20.23
N VAL A 11 -21.00 20.76 20.12
CA VAL A 11 -20.51 19.36 20.12
C VAL A 11 -19.61 19.01 21.30
N GLN A 12 -19.31 19.97 22.18
CA GLN A 12 -18.43 19.77 23.34
C GLN A 12 -18.88 18.63 24.26
N ASN A 13 -20.20 18.37 24.32
CA ASN A 13 -20.78 17.30 25.13
C ASN A 13 -20.69 15.92 24.45
N ASP A 14 -20.36 15.87 23.16
CA ASP A 14 -20.17 14.61 22.40
C ASP A 14 -18.73 14.08 22.53
N ILE A 15 -17.84 14.80 23.21
CA ILE A 15 -16.47 14.37 23.43
C ILE A 15 -16.45 13.18 24.38
N SER A 16 -15.97 12.04 23.89
CA SER A 16 -15.66 10.90 24.74
C SER A 16 -14.20 10.93 25.16
N TYR A 17 -13.97 10.88 26.47
CA TYR A 17 -12.63 10.80 27.07
C TYR A 17 -12.20 9.38 27.43
N GLU A 18 -13.18 8.46 27.55
CA GLU A 18 -12.94 7.04 27.76
C GLU A 18 -13.26 6.29 26.48
N ILE A 19 -12.23 6.01 25.69
CA ILE A 19 -12.36 5.34 24.41
C ILE A 19 -11.46 4.11 24.35
N VAL A 20 -11.87 3.13 23.54
CA VAL A 20 -11.04 1.98 23.25
C VAL A 20 -9.79 2.46 22.49
N PHE A 21 -8.63 2.25 23.09
CA PHE A 21 -7.34 2.45 22.46
C PHE A 21 -6.62 1.11 22.37
N ASN A 22 -6.38 0.62 21.16
CA ASN A 22 -5.62 -0.61 20.97
C ASN A 22 -4.77 -0.57 19.70
N HIS A 23 -3.62 -1.21 19.73
CA HIS A 23 -2.66 -1.24 18.63
C HIS A 23 -2.26 -2.68 18.31
N LEU A 24 -2.36 -3.04 17.03
CA LEU A 24 -1.87 -4.29 16.48
C LEU A 24 -0.74 -4.01 15.49
N TYR A 25 0.24 -4.91 15.46
CA TYR A 25 1.37 -4.90 14.55
C TYR A 25 1.56 -6.28 13.93
N GLU A 26 1.79 -6.34 12.63
CA GLU A 26 2.19 -7.56 11.94
C GLU A 26 3.24 -7.24 10.86
N GLU A 27 4.23 -8.12 10.72
CA GLU A 27 5.09 -8.15 9.55
C GLU A 27 4.49 -9.09 8.50
N VAL A 28 4.11 -8.54 7.36
CA VAL A 28 3.41 -9.27 6.29
C VAL A 28 4.37 -9.51 5.13
N ASN A 29 4.58 -10.77 4.78
CA ASN A 29 5.38 -11.15 3.62
C ASN A 29 4.55 -11.08 2.34
N LEU A 30 4.79 -10.07 1.51
CA LEU A 30 4.08 -9.89 0.25
C LEU A 30 4.82 -10.59 -0.88
N PRO A 31 4.15 -11.34 -1.77
CA PRO A 31 4.81 -11.88 -2.95
C PRO A 31 5.36 -10.75 -3.83
N VAL A 32 6.61 -10.89 -4.25
CA VAL A 32 7.28 -9.96 -5.18
C VAL A 32 6.70 -10.16 -6.58
N ARG A 33 6.51 -9.05 -7.33
CA ARG A 33 6.13 -9.11 -8.73
C ARG A 33 7.28 -9.68 -9.55
N LYS A 34 7.11 -10.91 -10.06
CA LYS A 34 8.03 -11.50 -11.01
C LYS A 34 8.15 -10.65 -12.27
N VAL A 35 9.37 -10.59 -12.78
CA VAL A 35 9.70 -9.96 -14.06
C VAL A 35 9.65 -11.07 -15.10
N THR A 36 8.91 -10.83 -16.18
CA THR A 36 8.89 -11.76 -17.33
C THR A 36 10.14 -11.59 -18.18
N LYS A 37 10.46 -12.61 -18.99
CA LYS A 37 11.61 -12.52 -19.91
C LYS A 37 11.41 -11.39 -20.92
N GLU A 38 10.18 -11.23 -21.41
CA GLU A 38 9.78 -10.20 -22.36
C GLU A 38 9.95 -8.80 -21.76
N GLU A 39 9.57 -8.60 -20.49
CA GLU A 39 9.78 -7.32 -19.79
C GLU A 39 11.27 -7.00 -19.59
N ALA A 40 12.11 -8.00 -19.32
CA ALA A 40 13.56 -7.82 -19.18
C ALA A 40 14.21 -7.46 -20.53
N GLU A 41 13.82 -8.13 -21.62
CA GLU A 41 14.28 -7.82 -22.97
C GLU A 41 13.85 -6.42 -23.42
N GLN A 42 12.59 -6.05 -23.14
CA GLN A 42 12.08 -4.71 -23.42
C GLN A 42 12.82 -3.64 -22.61
N ALA A 43 13.18 -3.95 -21.35
CA ALA A 43 13.93 -3.02 -20.52
C ALA A 43 15.32 -2.71 -21.10
N GLU A 44 16.03 -3.69 -21.68
CA GLU A 44 17.34 -3.40 -22.31
C GLU A 44 17.19 -2.52 -23.56
N LYS A 45 16.14 -2.73 -24.38
CA LYS A 45 15.85 -1.85 -25.52
C LYS A 45 15.57 -0.42 -25.07
N LEU A 46 14.71 -0.24 -24.06
CA LEU A 46 14.41 1.07 -23.48
C LEU A 46 15.64 1.74 -22.88
N ALA A 47 16.57 0.98 -22.29
CA ALA A 47 17.82 1.53 -21.76
C ALA A 47 18.74 2.10 -22.86
N GLN A 48 18.67 1.54 -24.07
CA GLN A 48 19.42 2.04 -25.24
C GLN A 48 18.74 3.27 -25.85
N GLU A 49 17.41 3.26 -25.93
CA GLU A 49 16.60 4.36 -26.47
C GLU A 49 16.57 5.58 -25.55
N GLN A 50 16.62 5.36 -24.22
CA GLN A 50 16.52 6.39 -23.19
C GLN A 50 17.77 6.36 -22.29
N PRO A 51 18.93 6.86 -22.77
CA PRO A 51 20.19 6.76 -22.04
C PRO A 51 20.14 7.43 -20.66
N ASP A 52 19.41 8.53 -20.51
CA ASP A 52 19.23 9.24 -19.22
C ASP A 52 18.48 8.41 -18.17
N ARG A 53 17.73 7.38 -18.60
CA ARG A 53 16.95 6.47 -17.74
C ARG A 53 17.47 5.04 -17.78
N ALA A 54 18.62 4.80 -18.42
CA ALA A 54 19.16 3.47 -18.63
C ALA A 54 19.32 2.67 -17.33
N SER A 55 19.75 3.33 -16.24
CA SER A 55 19.88 2.70 -14.91
C SER A 55 18.55 2.15 -14.39
N TRP A 56 17.47 2.93 -14.51
CA TRP A 56 16.14 2.53 -14.07
C TRP A 56 15.60 1.35 -14.87
N HIS A 57 15.78 1.37 -16.20
CA HIS A 57 15.40 0.24 -17.04
C HIS A 57 16.23 -1.02 -16.72
N ARG A 58 17.57 -0.91 -16.65
CA ARG A 58 18.44 -2.05 -16.33
C ARG A 58 18.25 -2.60 -14.92
N GLY A 59 17.69 -1.81 -13.99
CA GLY A 59 17.22 -2.29 -12.70
C GLY A 59 16.19 -3.43 -12.84
N THR A 60 15.36 -3.41 -13.87
CA THR A 60 14.40 -4.51 -14.17
C THR A 60 15.10 -5.79 -14.58
N ILE A 61 16.18 -5.70 -15.36
CA ILE A 61 17.01 -6.85 -15.77
C ILE A 61 17.71 -7.45 -14.55
N THR A 62 18.24 -6.59 -13.67
CA THR A 62 18.86 -7.04 -12.42
C THR A 62 17.83 -7.78 -11.55
N ARG A 63 16.60 -7.26 -11.47
CA ARG A 63 15.52 -7.92 -10.75
C ARG A 63 15.15 -9.26 -11.39
N TYR A 64 15.04 -9.34 -12.72
CA TYR A 64 14.78 -10.60 -13.44
C TYR A 64 15.81 -11.68 -13.09
N ASN A 65 17.09 -11.33 -13.04
CA ASN A 65 18.17 -12.29 -12.76
C ASN A 65 18.20 -12.77 -11.30
N LYS A 66 17.66 -11.99 -10.36
CA LYS A 66 17.72 -12.28 -8.91
C LYS A 66 16.36 -12.62 -8.27
N GLN A 67 15.28 -12.63 -9.05
CA GLN A 67 13.92 -12.69 -8.52
C GLN A 67 13.58 -13.97 -7.73
N ASP A 68 14.32 -15.06 -7.94
CA ASP A 68 14.11 -16.31 -7.20
C ASP A 68 14.89 -16.36 -5.86
N GLU A 69 15.81 -15.43 -5.61
CA GLU A 69 16.56 -15.35 -4.34
C GLU A 69 15.69 -14.83 -3.19
N ASN A 70 14.77 -13.89 -3.48
CA ASN A 70 13.92 -13.24 -2.49
C ASN A 70 12.49 -13.12 -3.03
N PRO A 71 11.66 -14.19 -2.93
CA PRO A 71 10.31 -14.21 -3.48
C PRO A 71 9.31 -13.35 -2.69
N TYR A 72 9.70 -12.85 -1.52
CA TYR A 72 8.85 -12.05 -0.63
C TYR A 72 9.46 -10.69 -0.31
N TYR A 73 8.57 -9.70 -0.16
CA TYR A 73 8.85 -8.35 0.28
C TYR A 73 8.17 -8.15 1.66
N PRO A 74 8.92 -8.22 2.78
CA PRO A 74 8.34 -8.03 4.11
C PRO A 74 7.93 -6.58 4.31
N VAL A 75 6.72 -6.35 4.86
CA VAL A 75 6.22 -5.02 5.21
C VAL A 75 5.65 -4.97 6.61
N LYS A 76 5.78 -3.81 7.25
CA LYS A 76 5.28 -3.56 8.60
C LYS A 76 3.91 -2.90 8.53
N VAL A 77 2.87 -3.62 8.96
CA VAL A 77 1.49 -3.11 9.02
C VAL A 77 1.14 -2.86 10.48
N ASN A 78 0.81 -1.60 10.78
CA ASN A 78 0.24 -1.21 12.08
C ASN A 78 -1.23 -0.86 11.91
N VAL A 79 -2.05 -1.30 12.85
CA VAL A 79 -3.46 -0.93 12.97
C VAL A 79 -3.71 -0.36 14.36
N LEU A 80 -4.13 0.89 14.41
CA LEU A 80 -4.59 1.56 15.63
C LEU A 80 -6.12 1.62 15.65
N ARG A 81 -6.73 1.27 16.78
CA ARG A 81 -8.12 1.57 17.11
C ARG A 81 -8.17 2.72 18.10
N LEU A 82 -9.00 3.71 17.78
CA LEU A 82 -9.31 4.86 18.61
C LEU A 82 -10.82 5.04 18.62
N GLY A 83 -11.50 4.45 19.61
CA GLY A 83 -12.96 4.35 19.66
C GLY A 83 -13.51 3.63 18.43
N ASP A 84 -14.26 4.36 17.61
CA ASP A 84 -14.87 3.88 16.37
C ASP A 84 -14.02 4.14 15.11
N VAL A 85 -12.80 4.64 15.29
CA VAL A 85 -11.85 4.96 14.21
C VAL A 85 -10.75 3.90 14.14
N ALA A 86 -10.53 3.35 12.96
CA ALA A 86 -9.35 2.53 12.64
C ALA A 86 -8.35 3.34 11.80
N MET A 87 -7.06 3.25 12.13
CA MET A 87 -5.97 3.77 11.31
C MET A 87 -5.03 2.62 10.96
N ALA A 88 -4.96 2.28 9.67
CA ALA A 88 -4.08 1.21 9.17
C ALA A 88 -2.98 1.78 8.29
N THR A 89 -1.75 1.35 8.52
CA THR A 89 -0.55 1.86 7.85
C THR A 89 -0.02 0.90 6.80
N ASN A 90 0.61 1.44 5.75
CA ASN A 90 1.37 0.65 4.79
C ASN A 90 2.49 1.50 4.15
N PRO A 91 3.57 0.88 3.63
CA PRO A 91 4.74 1.61 3.16
C PRO A 91 4.65 2.06 1.69
N PHE A 92 3.53 1.86 1.02
CA PHE A 92 3.42 2.02 -0.44
C PHE A 92 2.57 3.22 -0.84
N GLU A 93 2.70 3.62 -2.11
CA GLU A 93 1.72 4.43 -2.83
C GLU A 93 0.67 3.49 -3.45
N LEU A 94 -0.45 3.27 -2.75
CA LEU A 94 -1.50 2.37 -3.22
C LEU A 94 -2.45 3.09 -4.17
N PHE A 95 -2.89 2.38 -5.21
CA PHE A 95 -4.04 2.80 -5.99
C PHE A 95 -5.29 2.94 -5.11
N LEU A 96 -6.12 3.95 -5.42
CA LEU A 96 -7.33 4.29 -4.67
C LEU A 96 -8.23 3.09 -4.38
N ASP A 97 -8.36 2.19 -5.36
CA ASP A 97 -9.14 0.97 -5.28
C ASP A 97 -8.78 0.10 -4.07
N PHE A 98 -7.48 -0.12 -3.79
CA PHE A 98 -7.08 -0.90 -2.61
C PHE A 98 -7.53 -0.24 -1.30
N GLY A 99 -7.40 1.09 -1.19
CA GLY A 99 -7.87 1.84 -0.04
C GLY A 99 -9.39 1.74 0.13
N ILE A 100 -10.16 1.84 -0.96
CA ILE A 100 -11.62 1.68 -0.93
C ILE A 100 -12.01 0.27 -0.48
N ARG A 101 -11.37 -0.77 -1.02
CA ARG A 101 -11.60 -2.17 -0.61
C ARG A 101 -11.37 -2.36 0.88
N MET A 102 -10.27 -1.84 1.43
CA MET A 102 -10.00 -1.91 2.87
C MET A 102 -11.09 -1.21 3.69
N LYS A 103 -11.43 0.03 3.32
CA LYS A 103 -12.47 0.83 4.01
C LYS A 103 -13.84 0.14 3.98
N SER A 104 -14.27 -0.36 2.83
CA SER A 104 -15.57 -1.01 2.65
C SER A 104 -15.74 -2.33 3.42
N ARG A 105 -14.64 -2.94 3.84
CA ARG A 105 -14.62 -4.22 4.57
C ARG A 105 -14.26 -4.06 6.05
N SER A 106 -14.04 -2.82 6.50
CA SER A 106 -13.72 -2.52 7.89
C SER A 106 -14.99 -2.55 8.75
N LYS A 107 -14.88 -3.08 9.97
CA LYS A 107 -15.90 -2.96 11.02
C LYS A 107 -15.93 -1.57 11.69
N ALA A 108 -14.88 -0.76 11.52
CA ALA A 108 -14.82 0.58 12.09
C ALA A 108 -15.80 1.52 11.38
N ILE A 109 -16.40 2.47 12.09
CA ILE A 109 -17.26 3.49 11.48
C ILE A 109 -16.43 4.36 10.52
N MET A 110 -15.19 4.66 10.92
CA MET A 110 -14.25 5.43 10.12
C MET A 110 -12.93 4.68 9.99
N THR A 111 -12.40 4.59 8.77
CA THR A 111 -11.11 3.95 8.50
C THR A 111 -10.19 4.86 7.72
N PHE A 112 -9.01 5.13 8.28
CA PHE A 112 -7.92 5.81 7.62
C PHE A 112 -6.89 4.79 7.11
N ILE A 113 -6.55 4.88 5.83
CA ILE A 113 -5.44 4.12 5.24
C ILE A 113 -4.28 5.10 5.09
N VAL A 114 -3.30 4.98 5.99
CA VAL A 114 -2.13 5.84 6.07
C VAL A 114 -1.02 5.21 5.22
N GLN A 115 -0.78 5.79 4.06
CA GLN A 115 0.24 5.34 3.11
C GLN A 115 1.60 5.96 3.41
N LEU A 116 2.65 5.44 2.76
CA LEU A 116 4.04 5.90 2.94
C LEU A 116 4.49 5.89 4.42
N ALA A 117 3.99 4.93 5.20
CA ALA A 117 4.29 4.76 6.60
C ALA A 117 5.01 3.41 6.84
N ASN A 118 5.96 3.40 7.77
CA ASN A 118 6.74 2.21 8.17
C ASN A 118 7.59 1.59 7.05
N GLY A 119 8.02 2.40 6.09
CA GLY A 119 8.91 1.98 5.00
C GLY A 119 8.91 3.00 3.86
N GLY A 120 9.54 2.63 2.74
CA GLY A 120 9.62 3.45 1.53
C GLY A 120 9.38 2.59 0.28
N GLY A 121 8.28 1.86 0.28
CA GLY A 121 7.84 1.08 -0.88
C GLY A 121 7.34 2.00 -1.99
N SER A 122 7.45 1.54 -3.24
CA SER A 122 6.97 2.30 -4.39
C SER A 122 5.47 2.09 -4.62
N TYR A 123 5.01 2.22 -5.86
CA TYR A 123 3.63 1.95 -6.23
C TYR A 123 3.28 0.46 -6.12
N VAL A 124 2.03 0.18 -5.74
CA VAL A 124 1.44 -1.17 -5.85
C VAL A 124 0.20 -1.09 -6.74
N PRO A 125 0.26 -1.64 -7.97
CA PRO A 125 -0.82 -1.50 -8.93
C PRO A 125 -1.89 -2.56 -8.70
N THR A 126 -3.13 -2.25 -9.09
CA THR A 126 -4.16 -3.28 -9.23
C THR A 126 -3.97 -4.02 -10.55
N ALA A 127 -4.57 -5.21 -10.70
CA ALA A 127 -4.49 -5.96 -11.96
C ALA A 127 -5.04 -5.13 -13.15
N LYS A 128 -6.07 -4.31 -12.91
CA LYS A 128 -6.60 -3.36 -13.90
C LYS A 128 -5.58 -2.28 -14.27
N ALA A 129 -4.83 -1.76 -13.30
CA ALA A 129 -3.79 -0.77 -13.55
C ALA A 129 -2.59 -1.36 -14.28
N GLU A 130 -2.17 -2.59 -13.94
CA GLU A 130 -1.12 -3.33 -14.65
C GLU A 130 -1.49 -3.51 -16.13
N ALA A 131 -2.73 -3.90 -16.42
CA ALA A 131 -3.24 -3.99 -17.79
C ALA A 131 -3.28 -2.62 -18.52
N GLY A 132 -3.33 -1.52 -17.77
CA GLY A 132 -3.33 -0.16 -18.31
C GLY A 132 -1.94 0.42 -18.58
N GLY A 133 -0.87 -0.15 -18.02
CA GLY A 133 0.52 0.21 -18.35
C GLY A 133 0.96 1.64 -17.98
N GLY A 134 0.24 2.33 -17.08
CA GLY A 134 0.65 3.65 -16.59
C GLY A 134 1.97 3.61 -15.81
N TYR A 135 2.63 4.76 -15.62
CA TYR A 135 3.93 4.84 -14.94
C TYR A 135 3.96 4.14 -13.57
N SER A 136 2.90 4.24 -12.78
CA SER A 136 2.78 3.61 -11.46
C SER A 136 2.41 2.13 -11.51
N ALA A 137 2.28 1.53 -12.69
CA ALA A 137 1.85 0.15 -12.88
C ALA A 137 2.77 -0.71 -13.76
N ILE A 138 3.88 -0.15 -14.23
CA ILE A 138 4.88 -0.86 -15.02
C ILE A 138 5.96 -1.49 -14.14
N VAL A 139 6.48 -2.64 -14.56
CA VAL A 139 7.47 -3.45 -13.84
C VAL A 139 8.62 -2.66 -13.21
N GLN A 140 9.09 -1.59 -13.86
CA GLN A 140 10.20 -0.74 -13.41
C GLN A 140 9.85 0.08 -12.14
N SER A 141 8.57 0.33 -11.89
CA SER A 141 8.05 1.16 -10.79
C SER A 141 7.51 0.34 -9.61
N ASN A 142 7.41 -0.99 -9.75
CA ASN A 142 6.73 -1.85 -8.80
C ASN A 142 7.58 -3.06 -8.41
N SER A 143 7.94 -3.18 -7.13
CA SER A 143 8.49 -4.42 -6.58
C SER A 143 7.39 -5.40 -6.16
N VAL A 144 6.23 -4.89 -5.77
CA VAL A 144 5.04 -5.67 -5.41
C VAL A 144 3.94 -5.38 -6.42
N GLY A 145 3.35 -6.44 -6.97
CA GLY A 145 2.31 -6.36 -8.00
C GLY A 145 0.92 -6.48 -7.41
N SER A 146 -0.07 -6.66 -8.29
CA SER A 146 -1.48 -6.75 -7.88
C SER A 146 -1.78 -7.90 -6.92
N GLU A 147 -1.09 -9.03 -7.04
CA GLU A 147 -1.19 -10.16 -6.11
C GLU A 147 -0.77 -9.77 -4.69
N GLY A 148 0.42 -9.20 -4.52
CA GLY A 148 0.89 -8.76 -3.21
C GLY A 148 0.08 -7.60 -2.64
N GLY A 149 -0.44 -6.71 -3.50
CA GLY A 149 -1.42 -5.71 -3.09
C GLY A 149 -2.69 -6.34 -2.52
N GLN A 150 -3.18 -7.44 -3.10
CA GLN A 150 -4.36 -8.15 -2.60
C GLN A 150 -4.09 -8.86 -1.25
N VAL A 151 -2.88 -9.43 -1.07
CA VAL A 151 -2.45 -9.97 0.23
C VAL A 151 -2.44 -8.87 1.30
N LEU A 152 -1.85 -7.71 0.99
CA LEU A 152 -1.80 -6.56 1.89
C LEU A 152 -3.21 -6.10 2.30
N VAL A 153 -4.13 -5.97 1.34
CA VAL A 153 -5.54 -5.63 1.61
C VAL A 153 -6.18 -6.63 2.58
N ASN A 154 -6.04 -7.92 2.30
CA ASN A 154 -6.69 -8.95 3.12
C ASN A 154 -6.15 -8.94 4.54
N LYS A 155 -4.82 -8.87 4.71
CA LYS A 155 -4.21 -8.82 6.05
C LYS A 155 -4.53 -7.55 6.81
N THR A 156 -4.56 -6.41 6.12
CA THR A 156 -4.96 -5.14 6.74
C THR A 156 -6.40 -5.19 7.25
N VAL A 157 -7.34 -5.71 6.45
CA VAL A 157 -8.75 -5.86 6.85
C VAL A 157 -8.90 -6.83 8.01
N GLU A 158 -8.18 -7.94 7.99
CA GLU A 158 -8.17 -8.92 9.08
C GLU A 158 -7.71 -8.29 10.40
N LEU A 159 -6.60 -7.55 10.39
CA LEU A 159 -6.08 -6.84 11.56
C LEU A 159 -7.05 -5.75 12.07
N ILE A 160 -7.69 -4.99 11.17
CA ILE A 160 -8.71 -4.02 11.57
C ILE A 160 -9.87 -4.74 12.26
N ASN A 161 -10.36 -5.82 11.66
CA ASN A 161 -11.58 -6.49 12.12
C ASN A 161 -11.36 -7.39 13.35
N SER A 162 -10.13 -7.82 13.62
CA SER A 162 -9.77 -8.51 14.87
C SER A 162 -9.62 -7.55 16.05
N ASN A 163 -9.42 -6.26 15.76
CA ASN A 163 -9.40 -5.18 16.74
C ASN A 163 -10.83 -4.69 17.12
N TRP A 164 -11.87 -5.33 16.58
CA TRP A 164 -13.30 -5.03 16.78
C TRP A 164 -14.10 -6.25 17.21
#